data_AF-A0A423XQ07-F1
#
_entry.id   AF-A0A423XQ07-F1
#
_cell.length_a   1.000
_cell.length_b   1.000
_cell.length_c   1.000
_cell.angle_alpha   90.00
_cell.angle_beta   90.00
_cell.angle_gamma   90.00
#
_symmetry.space_group_name_H-M   'P 1'
#
loop_
_entity.id
_entity.type
_entity.pdbx_description
1 polymer ?
#
loop_
_entity_poly.entity_id
_entity_poly.type
_entity_poly.pdbx_seq_one_letter_code
_entity_poly.pdbx_strand_id
1 'polypeptide(L)'
;MWPAGNTTAATVTTTGGGAAPTVANAGGTVVAGDIPLQTAPASNQSINDWLNSFYTSESKRQTTFPASLPADAQPFDLLVINICSLAWSDVEATGLMSHPLWS
;
A
#
# COMPACT_ATOMS: atom_id res chain seq x y z
N MET A 1 -29.44 21.95 12.49
CA MET A 1 -28.61 22.92 11.74
C MET A 1 -27.16 22.53 11.97
N TRP A 2 -26.55 21.85 11.01
CA TRP A 2 -25.15 21.42 11.07
C TRP A 2 -24.24 22.61 10.74
N PRO A 3 -23.16 22.90 11.48
CA PRO A 3 -22.33 24.06 11.17
C PRO A 3 -21.57 23.81 9.86
N ALA A 4 -21.55 24.81 8.99
CA ALA A 4 -20.81 24.78 7.74
C ALA A 4 -19.31 24.55 8.02
N GLY A 5 -18.76 23.45 7.50
CA GLY A 5 -17.35 23.11 7.63
C GLY A 5 -16.48 24.05 6.81
N ASN A 6 -15.51 24.65 7.47
CA ASN A 6 -14.41 25.43 6.90
C ASN A 6 -13.65 24.61 5.84
N THR A 7 -13.57 25.09 4.60
CA THR A 7 -12.81 24.49 3.49
C THR A 7 -11.32 24.82 3.57
N THR A 8 -10.68 24.50 4.69
CA THR A 8 -9.22 24.47 4.74
C THR A 8 -8.77 23.06 4.37
N ALA A 9 -7.80 22.95 3.45
CA ALA A 9 -7.24 21.66 3.04
C ALA A 9 -6.76 20.87 4.27
N ALA A 10 -7.44 19.77 4.58
CA ALA A 10 -7.02 18.90 5.66
C ALA A 10 -5.74 18.16 5.23
N THR A 11 -4.61 18.52 5.80
CA THR A 11 -3.39 17.72 5.71
C THR A 11 -3.64 16.43 6.51
N VAL A 12 -3.90 15.34 5.80
CA VAL A 12 -3.95 14.00 6.39
C VAL A 12 -2.53 13.66 6.84
N THR A 13 -2.29 13.76 8.14
CA THR A 13 -1.03 13.31 8.75
C THR A 13 -1.20 11.85 9.10
N THR A 14 -0.59 10.96 8.33
CA THR A 14 -0.51 9.53 8.68
C THR A 14 0.55 9.38 9.77
N THR A 15 0.13 9.40 11.03
CA THR A 15 1.01 9.03 12.15
C THR A 15 0.96 7.51 12.29
N GLY A 16 1.88 6.82 11.62
CA GLY A 16 2.03 5.36 11.70
C GLY A 16 3.23 4.87 10.89
N GLY A 17 4.31 4.54 11.58
CA GLY A 17 5.41 3.67 11.15
C GLY A 17 5.98 3.82 9.74
N GLY A 18 7.05 4.60 9.60
CA GLY A 18 8.15 4.30 8.65
C GLY A 18 7.87 4.26 7.14
N ALA A 19 6.66 4.54 6.66
CA ALA A 19 6.44 4.79 5.24
C ALA A 19 6.98 6.17 4.89
N ALA A 20 7.92 6.22 3.93
CA ALA A 20 8.45 7.47 3.41
C ALA A 20 7.30 8.41 2.99
N PRO A 21 7.43 9.73 3.22
CA PRO A 21 6.38 10.69 2.91
C PRO A 21 6.32 10.88 1.39
N THR A 22 5.55 10.07 0.67
CA THR A 22 5.34 10.26 -0.77
C THR A 22 4.05 11.01 -1.09
N VAL A 23 3.68 11.96 -0.22
CA VAL A 23 2.70 13.01 -0.57
C VAL A 23 3.25 14.38 -0.18
N ALA A 24 4.26 14.86 -0.93
CA ALA A 24 4.51 16.29 -1.13
C ALA A 24 5.60 16.51 -2.20
N ASN A 25 5.15 16.73 -3.44
CA ASN A 25 5.58 17.81 -4.36
C ASN A 25 5.38 17.33 -5.81
N ALA A 26 4.27 17.73 -6.42
CA ALA A 26 4.06 17.62 -7.86
C ALA A 26 5.04 18.57 -8.57
N GLY A 27 6.27 18.11 -8.79
CA GLY A 27 7.32 18.82 -9.51
C GLY A 27 8.31 17.90 -10.23
N GLY A 28 8.09 16.58 -10.19
CA GLY A 28 8.84 15.59 -10.94
C GLY A 28 7.84 14.64 -11.61
N THR A 29 8.14 14.23 -12.84
CA THR A 29 7.38 13.21 -13.58
C THR A 29 7.02 12.05 -12.65
N VAL A 30 5.71 11.89 -12.38
CA VAL A 30 5.18 10.77 -11.61
C VAL A 30 5.62 9.49 -12.32
N VAL A 31 6.35 8.62 -11.63
CA VAL A 31 6.67 7.29 -12.15
C VAL A 31 5.34 6.54 -12.25
N ALA A 32 4.75 6.54 -13.43
CA ALA A 32 3.64 5.66 -13.76
C ALA A 32 4.19 4.23 -13.77
N GLY A 33 3.90 3.46 -12.72
CA GLY A 33 4.39 2.08 -12.61
C GLY A 33 3.32 1.16 -12.04
N ASP A 34 2.99 1.35 -10.76
CA ASP A 34 2.19 0.36 -10.02
C ASP A 34 0.82 0.86 -9.53
N ILE A 35 0.66 2.15 -9.21
CA ILE A 35 -0.57 2.69 -8.61
C ILE A 35 -1.15 3.80 -9.50
N PRO A 36 -2.43 3.74 -9.90
CA PRO A 36 -3.05 4.82 -10.67
C PRO A 36 -3.04 6.15 -9.91
N LEU A 37 -2.86 7.26 -10.64
CA LEU A 37 -2.77 8.59 -10.05
C LEU A 37 -4.10 9.05 -9.42
N GLN A 38 -4.03 9.75 -8.29
CA GLN A 38 -5.18 10.30 -7.55
C GLN A 38 -5.20 11.84 -7.59
N THR A 39 -5.32 12.44 -8.77
CA THR A 39 -5.35 13.91 -8.93
C THR A 39 -6.74 14.52 -8.93
N ALA A 40 -7.80 13.72 -9.08
CA ALA A 40 -9.17 14.20 -9.05
C ALA A 40 -9.62 14.50 -7.59
N PRO A 41 -10.61 15.39 -7.38
CA PRO A 41 -11.22 15.59 -6.07
C PRO A 41 -11.76 14.28 -5.49
N ALA A 42 -11.72 14.11 -4.17
CA ALA A 42 -12.21 12.92 -3.47
C ALA A 42 -13.75 12.83 -3.43
N SER A 43 -14.37 12.63 -4.60
CA SER A 43 -15.81 12.38 -4.78
C SER A 43 -16.09 10.89 -4.97
N ASN A 44 -17.33 10.44 -4.72
CA ASN A 44 -17.73 9.06 -4.98
C ASN A 44 -17.44 8.63 -6.43
N GLN A 45 -17.71 9.51 -7.40
CA GLN A 45 -17.44 9.24 -8.81
C GLN A 45 -15.94 9.05 -9.05
N SER A 46 -15.11 9.98 -8.57
CA SER A 46 -13.65 9.93 -8.75
C SER A 46 -13.01 8.72 -8.08
N ILE A 47 -13.55 8.28 -6.93
CA ILE A 47 -13.10 7.07 -6.24
C ILE A 47 -13.50 5.81 -7.02
N ASN A 48 -14.72 5.73 -7.53
CA ASN A 48 -15.16 4.61 -8.38
C ASN A 48 -14.32 4.52 -9.67
N ASP A 49 -14.03 5.65 -10.31
CA ASP A 49 -13.20 5.71 -11.52
C ASP A 49 -11.75 5.28 -11.23
N TRP A 50 -11.19 5.72 -10.11
CA TRP A 50 -9.87 5.29 -9.67
C TRP A 50 -9.84 3.80 -9.34
N LEU A 51 -10.86 3.25 -8.66
CA LEU A 51 -10.94 1.83 -8.33
C LEU A 51 -11.03 0.96 -9.60
N ASN A 52 -11.81 1.39 -10.59
CA ASN A 52 -11.86 0.73 -11.89
C ASN A 52 -10.50 0.76 -12.61
N SER A 53 -9.81 1.89 -12.52
CA SER A 53 -8.45 2.04 -13.08
C SER A 53 -7.45 1.12 -12.38
N PHE A 54 -7.56 0.98 -11.06
CA PHE A 54 -6.76 0.07 -10.25
C PHE A 54 -6.99 -1.39 -10.65
N TYR A 55 -8.24 -1.84 -10.77
CA TYR A 55 -8.49 -3.21 -11.25
C TYR A 55 -7.98 -3.44 -12.67
N THR A 56 -8.08 -2.44 -13.54
CA THR A 56 -7.55 -2.52 -14.91
C THR A 56 -6.02 -2.62 -14.92
N SER A 57 -5.31 -1.92 -14.03
CA SER A 57 -3.86 -2.03 -13.91
C SER A 57 -3.44 -3.37 -13.30
N GLU A 58 -4.07 -3.78 -12.19
CA GLU A 58 -3.73 -5.03 -11.48
C GLU A 58 -3.99 -6.28 -12.32
N SER A 59 -5.05 -6.30 -13.15
CA SER A 59 -5.35 -7.43 -14.02
C SER A 59 -4.25 -7.78 -15.03
N LYS A 60 -3.32 -6.85 -15.28
CA LYS A 60 -2.18 -7.03 -16.20
C LYS A 60 -0.92 -7.50 -15.48
N ARG A 61 -0.90 -7.51 -14.14
CA ARG A 61 0.30 -7.81 -13.36
C ARG A 61 0.51 -9.31 -13.25
N GLN A 62 1.73 -9.74 -13.50
CA GLN A 62 2.16 -11.13 -13.37
C GLN A 62 3.62 -11.17 -12.94
N THR A 63 3.95 -12.09 -12.02
CA THR A 63 5.33 -12.46 -11.72
C THR A 63 5.72 -13.63 -12.61
N THR A 64 6.56 -13.40 -13.63
CA THR A 64 7.05 -14.46 -14.52
C THR A 64 8.16 -15.25 -13.86
N PHE A 65 7.95 -16.56 -13.68
CA PHE A 65 8.99 -17.48 -13.23
C PHE A 65 9.89 -17.89 -14.41
N PRO A 66 11.17 -18.19 -14.18
CA PRO A 66 12.06 -18.66 -15.24
C PRO A 66 11.61 -20.03 -15.76
N ALA A 67 11.82 -20.30 -17.05
CA ALA A 67 11.46 -21.58 -17.66
C ALA A 67 12.29 -22.77 -17.13
N SER A 68 13.49 -22.51 -16.64
CA SER A 68 14.38 -23.48 -15.99
C SER A 68 15.30 -22.77 -15.00
N LEU A 69 15.77 -23.52 -14.01
CA LEU A 69 16.83 -23.04 -13.12
C LEU A 69 18.20 -23.15 -13.81
N PRO A 70 19.17 -22.26 -13.48
CA PRO A 70 20.54 -22.41 -13.94
C PRO A 70 21.19 -23.66 -13.32
N ALA A 71 22.24 -24.18 -13.95
CA ALA A 71 22.86 -25.46 -13.58
C ALA A 71 23.49 -25.45 -12.18
N ASP A 72 23.86 -24.27 -11.67
CA ASP A 72 24.45 -24.04 -10.36
C ASP A 72 23.42 -23.57 -9.30
N ALA A 73 22.12 -23.60 -9.62
CA ALA A 73 21.06 -23.27 -8.67
C ALA A 73 21.14 -24.18 -7.43
N GLN A 74 21.08 -23.56 -6.25
CA GLN A 74 21.08 -24.27 -4.97
C GLN A 74 19.64 -24.56 -4.50
N PRO A 75 19.39 -25.74 -3.93
CA PRO A 75 18.08 -26.04 -3.34
C PRO A 75 17.84 -25.21 -2.08
N PHE A 76 16.59 -24.86 -1.83
CA PHE A 76 16.13 -24.24 -0.59
C PHE A 76 14.65 -24.61 -0.37
N ASP A 77 14.19 -24.46 0.88
CA ASP A 77 12.79 -24.65 1.23
C ASP A 77 12.07 -23.29 1.33
N LEU A 78 10.84 -23.24 0.82
CA LEU A 78 9.94 -22.10 1.01
C LEU A 78 8.86 -22.45 2.03
N LEU A 79 8.87 -21.76 3.17
CA LEU A 79 7.79 -21.82 4.16
C LEU A 79 7.04 -20.49 4.20
N VAL A 80 5.77 -20.51 3.80
CA VAL A 80 4.85 -19.37 3.95
C VAL A 80 3.95 -19.61 5.16
N ILE A 81 4.05 -18.73 6.16
CA ILE A 81 3.22 -18.78 7.36
C ILE A 81 2.08 -17.76 7.21
N ASN A 82 0.87 -18.24 6.95
CA ASN A 82 -0.33 -17.40 6.89
C ASN A 82 -1.02 -17.39 8.27
N ILE A 83 -1.13 -16.21 8.87
CA ILE A 83 -1.72 -16.03 10.21
C ILE A 83 -3.01 -15.24 10.07
N CYS A 84 -4.12 -15.82 10.52
CA CYS A 84 -5.41 -15.14 10.54
C CYS A 84 -5.44 -14.05 11.63
N SER A 85 -6.16 -12.95 11.37
CA SER A 85 -6.46 -11.90 12.35
C SER A 85 -5.23 -11.30 13.04
N LEU A 86 -4.18 -11.02 12.27
CA LEU A 86 -2.97 -10.36 12.76
C LEU A 86 -2.69 -9.12 11.93
N ALA A 87 -3.04 -7.95 12.47
CA ALA A 87 -2.65 -6.64 11.97
C ALA A 87 -1.75 -5.91 12.97
N TRP A 88 -1.06 -4.85 12.52
CA TRP A 88 -0.22 -4.02 13.39
C TRP A 88 -0.98 -3.43 14.58
N SER A 89 -2.22 -3.01 14.37
CA SER A 89 -3.09 -2.50 15.44
C SER A 89 -3.33 -3.53 16.54
N ASP A 90 -3.36 -4.82 16.22
CA ASP A 90 -3.58 -5.89 17.20
C ASP A 90 -2.32 -6.10 18.05
N VAL A 91 -1.14 -6.05 17.41
CA VAL A 91 0.15 -6.13 18.10
C VAL A 91 0.33 -4.95 19.06
N GLU A 92 -0.08 -3.74 18.65
CA GLU A 92 -0.08 -2.57 19.51
C GLU A 92 -1.08 -2.69 20.66
N ALA A 93 -2.34 -3.04 20.37
CA ALA A 93 -3.40 -3.17 21.37
C ALA A 93 -3.10 -4.26 22.42
N THR A 94 -2.34 -5.28 22.06
CA THR A 94 -1.92 -6.37 22.97
C THR A 94 -0.58 -6.10 23.66
N GLY A 95 0.08 -4.97 23.37
CA GLY A 95 1.36 -4.59 24.00
C GLY A 95 2.55 -5.44 23.55
N LEU A 96 2.49 -6.06 22.37
CA LEU A 96 3.51 -7.00 21.85
C LEU A 96 4.48 -6.36 20.85
N MET A 97 4.51 -5.03 20.74
CA MET A 97 5.37 -4.32 19.79
C MET A 97 6.87 -4.58 20.00
N SER A 98 7.30 -4.88 21.24
CA SER A 98 8.68 -5.21 21.57
C SER A 98 8.93 -6.73 21.68
N HIS A 99 8.04 -7.56 21.12
CA HIS A 99 8.24 -9.01 21.14
C HIS A 99 9.51 -9.37 20.32
N PRO A 100 10.40 -10.27 20.82
CA PRO A 100 11.67 -10.60 20.14
C PRO A 100 11.55 -11.18 18.74
N LEU A 101 10.35 -11.58 18.32
CA LEU A 101 10.10 -12.04 16.94
C LEU A 101 10.36 -10.93 15.91
N TRP A 102 10.22 -9.66 16.29
CA TRP A 102 10.29 -8.52 15.37
C TRP A 102 11.66 -7.85 15.29
N SER A 103 12.62 -8.24 16.13
CA SER A 103 13.94 -7.62 16.24
C SER A 103 14.97 -8.23 15.29
#